data_AF-A0A2N5RN10-F1
#
_entry.id   AF-A0A2N5RN10-F1
#
_cell.length_a   1.000
_cell.length_b   1.000
_cell.length_c   1.000
_cell.angle_alpha   90.00
_cell.angle_beta   90.00
_cell.angle_gamma   90.00
#
_symmetry.space_group_name_H-M   'P 1'
#
loop_
_entity.id
_entity.type
_entity.pdbx_description
1 polymer ?
#
loop_
_entity_poly.entity_id
_entity_poly.type
_entity_poly.pdbx_seq_one_letter_code
_entity_poly.pdbx_strand_id
1 'polypeptide(L)'
;MMSKMDEVFKKVLNDREIFDSPYDRDTREPIPKLFEGRSWEELERLFNEGRKDEFIEKINSRIREIENQEGRSNRWRHDRIKELKQRAKWLKSAFESKPHLLKQLFEKLEWYGVVECKLPNMDQYGRVIERYDISVVEHYFVDKIKRTSYPRNKALEKVLEYVKELYTAGISSEEIAYFVRKIDSLTKYWEVIE
;
A
#
# COMPACT_ATOMS: atom_id res chain seq x y z
N MET A 1 -11.61 -21.32 -2.70
CA MET A 1 -10.33 -21.14 -3.44
C MET A 1 -10.25 -19.67 -3.79
N MET A 2 -9.17 -18.99 -3.44
CA MET A 2 -9.01 -17.55 -3.74
C MET A 2 -8.82 -17.39 -5.25
N SER A 3 -9.42 -16.37 -5.87
CA SER A 3 -9.22 -16.15 -7.31
C SER A 3 -7.79 -15.68 -7.58
N LYS A 4 -7.28 -15.91 -8.80
CA LYS A 4 -5.94 -15.43 -9.14
C LYS A 4 -5.83 -13.90 -9.05
N MET A 5 -6.90 -13.20 -9.38
CA MET A 5 -7.01 -11.75 -9.22
C MET A 5 -6.88 -11.33 -7.76
N ASP A 6 -7.54 -12.03 -6.82
CA ASP A 6 -7.42 -11.73 -5.39
C ASP A 6 -6.00 -11.94 -4.86
N GLU A 7 -5.29 -12.97 -5.34
CA GLU A 7 -3.88 -13.21 -4.99
C GLU A 7 -3.00 -12.05 -5.47
N VAL A 8 -3.10 -11.69 -6.75
CA VAL A 8 -2.31 -10.59 -7.34
C VAL A 8 -2.68 -9.27 -6.69
N PHE A 9 -3.94 -9.04 -6.39
CA PHE A 9 -4.42 -7.88 -5.66
C PHE A 9 -3.74 -7.75 -4.29
N LYS A 10 -3.70 -8.84 -3.51
CA LYS A 10 -3.01 -8.86 -2.21
C LYS A 10 -1.50 -8.64 -2.36
N LYS A 11 -0.85 -9.23 -3.38
CA LYS A 11 0.57 -8.98 -3.67
C LYS A 11 0.82 -7.50 -3.98
N VAL A 12 0.03 -6.91 -4.87
CA VAL A 12 0.17 -5.51 -5.27
C VAL A 12 0.00 -4.55 -4.09
N LEU A 13 -0.98 -4.78 -3.21
CA LEU A 13 -1.13 -3.99 -1.99
C LEU A 13 0.13 -4.00 -1.11
N ASN A 14 0.86 -5.12 -1.05
CA ASN A 14 2.01 -5.27 -0.16
C ASN A 14 3.36 -5.11 -0.88
N ASP A 15 3.36 -4.77 -2.17
CA ASP A 15 4.57 -4.55 -2.94
C ASP A 15 5.16 -3.17 -2.65
N ARG A 16 6.32 -3.15 -1.97
CA ARG A 16 7.01 -1.91 -1.56
C ARG A 16 7.49 -1.07 -2.75
N GLU A 17 7.66 -1.64 -3.94
CA GLU A 17 8.00 -0.86 -5.13
C GLU A 17 6.77 -0.10 -5.66
N ILE A 18 5.56 -0.56 -5.37
CA ILE A 18 4.29 0.09 -5.76
C ILE A 18 3.78 1.00 -4.65
N PHE A 19 3.60 0.47 -3.43
CA PHE A 19 3.10 1.19 -2.27
C PHE A 19 4.09 1.13 -1.12
N ASP A 20 4.49 2.30 -0.64
CA ASP A 20 5.36 2.37 0.52
C ASP A 20 5.10 3.66 1.30
N SER A 21 5.78 3.81 2.43
CA SER A 21 5.75 5.07 3.15
C SER A 21 6.42 6.19 2.35
N PRO A 22 5.89 7.42 2.41
CA PRO A 22 6.48 8.56 1.72
C PRO A 22 7.96 8.73 2.07
N TYR A 23 8.78 9.08 1.09
CA TYR A 23 10.23 9.24 1.29
C TYR A 23 10.61 10.70 1.46
N ASP A 24 11.26 11.05 2.57
CA ASP A 24 11.81 12.39 2.78
C ASP A 24 13.15 12.52 2.06
N ARG A 25 13.22 13.46 1.11
CA ARG A 25 14.44 13.69 0.33
C ARG A 25 15.52 14.45 1.09
N ASP A 26 15.14 15.22 2.11
CA ASP A 26 16.06 16.03 2.89
C ASP A 26 16.83 15.15 3.88
N THR A 27 16.09 14.31 4.62
CA THR A 27 16.65 13.38 5.60
C THR A 27 17.10 12.06 4.99
N ARG A 28 16.70 11.79 3.73
CA ARG A 28 16.97 10.53 3.01
C ARG A 28 16.43 9.30 3.72
N GLU A 29 15.30 9.46 4.41
CA GLU A 29 14.66 8.40 5.18
C GLU A 29 13.16 8.38 4.89
N PRO A 30 12.53 7.19 4.81
CA PRO A 30 11.08 7.11 4.73
C PRO A 30 10.43 7.65 6.01
N ILE A 31 9.19 8.11 5.88
CA ILE A 31 8.32 8.30 7.03
C ILE A 31 8.13 6.93 7.70
N PRO A 32 8.25 6.83 9.04
CA PRO A 32 8.08 5.54 9.71
C PRO A 32 6.68 4.98 9.49
N LYS A 33 6.61 3.67 9.26
CA LYS A 33 5.34 2.94 9.34
C LYS A 33 4.87 2.91 10.79
N LEU A 34 3.55 2.95 10.97
CA LEU A 34 2.98 2.79 12.29
C LEU A 34 3.27 1.37 12.78
N PHE A 35 2.94 0.37 11.97
CA PHE A 35 3.20 -1.04 12.23
C PHE A 35 3.57 -1.76 10.94
N GLU A 36 4.46 -2.75 11.03
CA GLU A 36 4.80 -3.66 9.93
C GLU A 36 5.25 -5.04 10.47
N GLY A 37 5.03 -6.09 9.67
CA GLY A 37 5.47 -7.46 9.98
C GLY A 37 4.97 -7.93 11.35
N ARG A 38 5.86 -8.45 12.20
CA ARG A 38 5.51 -8.98 13.53
C ARG A 38 4.77 -7.99 14.41
N SER A 39 5.08 -6.70 14.32
CA SER A 39 4.40 -5.67 15.13
C SER A 39 2.94 -5.47 14.69
N TRP A 40 2.66 -5.68 13.41
CA TRP A 40 1.32 -5.64 12.84
C TRP A 40 0.53 -6.90 13.16
N GLU A 41 1.16 -8.08 13.00
CA GLU A 41 0.60 -9.38 13.41
C GLU A 41 0.23 -9.41 14.90
N GLU A 42 1.05 -8.77 15.74
CA GLU A 42 0.77 -8.69 17.17
C GLU A 42 -0.46 -7.83 17.47
N LEU A 43 -0.66 -6.72 16.75
CA LEU A 43 -1.88 -5.93 16.87
C LEU A 43 -3.11 -6.72 16.41
N GLU A 44 -3.00 -7.47 15.31
CA GLU A 44 -4.06 -8.36 14.85
C GLU A 44 -4.44 -9.37 15.93
N ARG A 45 -3.45 -9.99 16.57
CA ARG A 45 -3.67 -10.93 17.68
C ARG A 45 -4.41 -10.25 18.84
N LEU A 46 -3.96 -9.08 19.28
CA LEU A 46 -4.62 -8.34 20.37
C LEU A 46 -6.08 -7.99 20.02
N PHE A 47 -6.33 -7.64 18.76
CA PHE A 47 -7.69 -7.41 18.25
C PHE A 47 -8.55 -8.68 18.30
N ASN A 48 -8.04 -9.80 17.77
CA ASN A 48 -8.76 -11.08 17.75
C ASN A 48 -9.01 -11.65 19.16
N GLU A 49 -8.11 -11.38 20.12
CA GLU A 49 -8.25 -11.76 21.54
C GLU A 49 -9.17 -10.80 22.33
N GLY A 50 -9.64 -9.70 21.73
CA GLY A 50 -10.47 -8.70 22.41
C GLY A 50 -9.70 -7.85 23.45
N ARG A 51 -8.36 -7.84 23.40
CA ARG A 51 -7.49 -7.14 24.37
C ARG A 51 -7.35 -5.66 24.04
N LYS A 52 -8.45 -4.93 24.19
CA LYS A 52 -8.59 -3.52 23.80
C LYS A 52 -7.55 -2.60 24.44
N ASP A 53 -7.34 -2.70 25.75
CA ASP A 53 -6.45 -1.78 26.47
C ASP A 53 -4.99 -1.93 26.01
N GLU A 54 -4.55 -3.17 25.80
CA GLU A 54 -3.22 -3.47 25.28
C GLU A 54 -3.05 -3.06 23.82
N PHE A 55 -4.10 -3.26 23.00
CA PHE A 55 -4.13 -2.78 21.63
C PHE A 55 -3.93 -1.25 21.57
N ILE A 56 -4.68 -0.52 22.40
CA ILE A 56 -4.59 0.94 22.48
C ILE A 56 -3.22 1.39 23.01
N GLU A 57 -2.70 0.76 24.06
CA GLU A 57 -1.41 1.14 24.63
C GLU A 57 -0.26 0.87 23.66
N LYS A 58 -0.31 -0.23 22.90
CA LYS A 58 0.67 -0.52 21.85
C LYS A 58 0.70 0.58 20.79
N ILE A 59 -0.46 1.05 20.34
CA ILE A 59 -0.56 2.17 19.40
C ILE A 59 -0.02 3.48 20.01
N ASN A 60 -0.37 3.77 21.26
CA ASN A 60 0.10 4.98 21.95
C ASN A 60 1.61 4.97 22.15
N SER A 61 2.17 3.85 22.61
CA SER A 61 3.61 3.65 22.79
C SER A 61 4.36 3.89 21.47
N ARG A 62 3.88 3.27 20.38
CA ARG A 62 4.49 3.42 19.07
C ARG A 62 4.46 4.87 18.55
N ILE A 63 3.36 5.60 18.77
CA ILE A 63 3.29 7.02 18.41
C ILE A 63 4.28 7.85 19.23
N ARG A 64 4.40 7.61 20.54
CA ARG A 64 5.38 8.32 21.39
C ARG A 64 6.81 8.07 20.94
N GLU A 65 7.15 6.83 20.57
CA GLU A 65 8.46 6.49 20.00
C GLU A 65 8.76 7.31 18.75
N ILE A 66 7.83 7.33 17.80
CA ILE A 66 7.97 8.08 16.55
C ILE A 66 8.08 9.58 16.83
N GLU A 67 7.24 10.14 17.71
CA GLU A 67 7.32 11.55 18.09
C GLU A 67 8.68 11.93 18.68
N ASN A 68 9.25 11.07 19.53
CA ASN A 68 10.54 11.30 20.15
C ASN A 68 11.69 11.22 19.12
N GLN A 69 11.60 10.31 18.15
CA GLN A 69 12.56 10.20 17.05
C GLN A 69 12.48 11.41 16.11
N GLU A 70 11.29 11.97 15.92
CA GLU A 70 10.97 12.99 14.91
C GLU A 70 10.93 14.43 15.46
N GLY A 71 11.41 14.65 16.69
CA GLY A 71 11.28 15.92 17.40
C GLY A 71 12.01 17.13 16.76
N ARG A 72 12.85 16.91 15.76
CA ARG A 72 13.62 17.96 15.03
C ARG A 72 13.40 17.97 13.52
N SER A 73 12.34 17.31 13.04
CA SER A 73 12.11 17.11 11.62
C SER A 73 11.69 18.40 10.90
N ASN A 74 11.95 18.46 9.59
CA ASN A 74 11.51 19.57 8.75
C ASN A 74 9.96 19.68 8.72
N ARG A 75 9.42 20.78 8.21
CA ARG A 75 7.96 21.02 8.18
C ARG A 75 7.21 19.92 7.42
N TRP A 76 7.73 19.47 6.27
CA TRP A 76 7.08 18.45 5.45
C TRP A 76 6.96 17.12 6.20
N ARG A 77 8.04 16.65 6.82
CA ARG A 77 8.07 15.43 7.62
C ARG A 77 7.18 15.58 8.85
N HIS A 78 7.20 16.73 9.51
CA HIS A 78 6.29 17.02 10.63
C HIS A 78 4.81 16.88 10.23
N ASP A 79 4.42 17.38 9.05
CA ASP A 79 3.05 17.24 8.54
C ASP A 79 2.68 15.77 8.27
N ARG A 80 3.63 14.97 7.74
CA ARG A 80 3.43 13.52 7.55
C ARG A 80 3.31 12.76 8.87
N ILE A 81 4.08 13.14 9.88
CA ILE A 81 3.96 12.56 11.22
C ILE A 81 2.60 12.94 11.86
N LYS A 82 2.10 14.15 11.62
CA LYS A 82 0.74 14.54 12.06
C LYS A 82 -0.34 13.68 11.39
N GLU A 83 -0.21 13.40 10.10
CA GLU A 83 -1.09 12.45 9.38
C GLU A 83 -1.01 11.04 9.99
N LEU A 84 0.20 10.56 10.30
CA LEU A 84 0.40 9.26 10.93
C LEU A 84 -0.27 9.16 12.33
N LYS A 85 -0.21 10.23 13.13
CA LYS A 85 -0.94 10.31 14.41
C LYS A 85 -2.45 10.25 14.21
N GLN A 86 -2.97 10.88 13.17
CA GLN A 86 -4.39 10.82 12.86
C GLN A 86 -4.80 9.40 12.48
N ARG A 87 -4.01 8.71 11.64
CA ARG A 87 -4.21 7.29 11.32
C ARG A 87 -4.19 6.40 12.56
N ALA A 88 -3.29 6.66 13.52
CA ALA A 88 -3.27 5.94 14.79
C ALA A 88 -4.56 6.14 15.63
N LYS A 89 -5.17 7.33 15.59
CA LYS A 89 -6.48 7.57 16.24
C LYS A 89 -7.60 6.79 15.56
N TRP A 90 -7.61 6.74 14.23
CA TRP A 90 -8.56 5.91 13.49
C TRP A 90 -8.39 4.44 13.81
N LEU A 91 -7.14 3.94 13.81
CA LEU A 91 -6.83 2.55 14.18
C LEU A 91 -7.33 2.17 15.58
N LYS A 92 -7.14 3.04 16.58
CA LYS A 92 -7.69 2.84 17.92
C LYS A 92 -9.21 2.79 17.93
N SER A 93 -9.85 3.72 17.23
CA SER A 93 -11.31 3.85 17.23
C SER A 93 -11.99 2.70 16.49
N ALA A 94 -11.35 2.22 15.41
CA ALA A 94 -11.85 1.15 14.55
C ALA A 94 -12.02 -0.19 15.28
N PHE A 95 -11.29 -0.40 16.37
CA PHE A 95 -11.45 -1.56 17.24
C PHE A 95 -12.91 -1.77 17.65
N GLU A 96 -13.62 -0.70 17.99
CA GLU A 96 -15.02 -0.75 18.41
C GLU A 96 -15.99 -0.29 17.32
N SER A 97 -15.65 0.78 16.60
CA SER A 97 -16.58 1.41 15.67
C SER A 97 -16.70 0.65 14.35
N LYS A 98 -15.62 0.02 13.89
CA LYS A 98 -15.49 -0.59 12.56
C LYS A 98 -14.70 -1.92 12.60
N PRO A 99 -15.03 -2.87 13.50
CA PRO A 99 -14.23 -4.09 13.70
C PRO A 99 -14.12 -4.95 12.43
N HIS A 100 -15.17 -4.98 11.61
CA HIS A 100 -15.18 -5.72 10.35
C HIS A 100 -14.20 -5.13 9.31
N LEU A 101 -14.08 -3.80 9.23
CA LEU A 101 -13.12 -3.14 8.33
C LEU A 101 -11.70 -3.27 8.86
N LEU A 102 -11.52 -3.18 10.18
CA LEU A 102 -10.23 -3.41 10.81
C LEU A 102 -9.74 -4.85 10.56
N LYS A 103 -10.62 -5.85 10.67
CA LYS A 103 -10.30 -7.23 10.31
C LYS A 103 -9.87 -7.37 8.85
N GLN A 104 -10.59 -6.75 7.92
CA GLN A 104 -10.21 -6.76 6.50
C GLN A 104 -8.84 -6.12 6.26
N LEU A 105 -8.49 -5.06 7.01
CA LEU A 105 -7.15 -4.47 6.93
C LEU A 105 -6.06 -5.46 7.33
N PHE A 106 -6.22 -6.15 8.46
CA PHE A 106 -5.26 -7.17 8.90
C PHE A 106 -5.12 -8.30 7.88
N GLU A 107 -6.23 -8.78 7.31
CA GLU A 107 -6.21 -9.88 6.33
C GLU A 107 -5.52 -9.50 5.00
N LYS A 108 -5.57 -8.23 4.61
CA LYS A 108 -5.13 -7.76 3.28
C LYS A 108 -3.78 -7.04 3.30
N LEU A 109 -3.44 -6.36 4.39
CA LEU A 109 -2.22 -5.56 4.51
C LEU A 109 -1.22 -6.19 5.47
N GLU A 110 0.06 -6.07 5.16
CA GLU A 110 1.19 -6.50 6.00
C GLU A 110 1.77 -5.36 6.84
N TRP A 111 1.28 -4.14 6.61
CA TRP A 111 1.72 -2.94 7.32
C TRP A 111 0.66 -1.84 7.29
N TYR A 112 0.72 -0.94 8.26
CA TYR A 112 -0.19 0.19 8.39
C TYR A 112 0.56 1.49 8.66
N GLY A 113 0.16 2.58 8.02
CA GLY A 113 0.79 3.88 8.13
C GLY A 113 0.31 4.84 7.04
N VAL A 114 1.08 5.92 6.83
CA VAL A 114 0.93 6.78 5.66
C VAL A 114 1.49 6.04 4.44
N VAL A 115 0.74 6.05 3.34
CA VAL A 115 1.06 5.33 2.10
C VAL A 115 1.16 6.29 0.92
N GLU A 116 2.12 6.03 0.04
CA GLU A 116 2.29 6.71 -1.24
C GLU A 116 2.31 5.66 -2.37
N CYS A 117 1.56 5.94 -3.44
CA CYS A 117 1.63 5.18 -4.68
C CYS A 117 2.77 5.72 -5.54
N LYS A 118 3.72 4.86 -5.91
CA LYS A 118 4.89 5.21 -6.73
C LYS A 118 4.59 5.16 -8.23
N LEU A 119 3.41 4.72 -8.64
CA LEU A 119 3.02 4.59 -10.05
C LEU A 119 2.63 5.94 -10.67
N PRO A 120 2.84 6.11 -11.99
CA PRO A 120 2.23 7.20 -12.74
C PRO A 120 0.72 6.97 -12.91
N ASN A 121 0.04 7.88 -13.61
CA ASN A 121 -1.33 7.63 -14.06
C ASN A 121 -1.37 6.39 -14.97
N MET A 122 -2.17 5.39 -14.56
CA MET A 122 -2.23 4.08 -15.19
C MET A 122 -3.32 3.95 -16.29
N ASP A 123 -4.06 5.02 -16.61
CA ASP A 123 -5.17 4.96 -17.58
C ASP A 123 -4.69 4.50 -18.98
N GLN A 124 -3.61 5.11 -19.46
CA GLN A 124 -3.03 4.76 -20.76
C GLN A 124 -2.51 3.33 -20.81
N TYR A 125 -1.93 2.83 -19.71
CA TYR A 125 -1.45 1.45 -19.63
C TYR A 125 -2.60 0.47 -19.73
N GLY A 126 -3.70 0.71 -19.01
CA GLY A 126 -4.91 -0.09 -19.14
C GLY A 126 -5.50 -0.08 -20.56
N ARG A 127 -5.48 1.05 -21.27
CA ARG A 127 -5.94 1.10 -22.67
C ARG A 127 -5.08 0.27 -23.62
N VAL A 128 -3.76 0.20 -23.38
CA VAL A 128 -2.86 -0.64 -24.18
C VAL A 128 -3.14 -2.12 -23.93
N ILE A 129 -3.33 -2.51 -22.67
CA ILE A 129 -3.68 -3.89 -22.27
C ILE A 129 -4.97 -4.38 -22.93
N GLU A 130 -6.01 -3.52 -22.98
CA GLU A 130 -7.29 -3.87 -23.60
C GLU A 130 -7.23 -4.06 -25.12
N ARG A 131 -6.29 -3.41 -25.81
CA ARG A 131 -6.31 -3.28 -27.27
C ARG A 131 -5.32 -4.16 -28.00
N TYR A 132 -4.28 -4.59 -27.30
CA TYR A 132 -3.15 -5.25 -27.93
C TYR A 132 -2.82 -6.55 -27.20
N ASP A 133 -2.18 -7.46 -27.92
CA ASP A 133 -1.66 -8.69 -27.34
C ASP A 133 -0.51 -8.40 -26.36
N ILE A 134 -0.19 -9.41 -25.54
CA ILE A 134 0.81 -9.30 -24.48
C ILE A 134 2.19 -8.87 -24.99
N SER A 135 2.58 -9.21 -26.22
CA SER A 135 3.90 -8.83 -26.74
C SER A 135 4.02 -7.32 -26.95
N VAL A 136 2.96 -6.68 -27.45
CA VAL A 136 2.89 -5.22 -27.63
C VAL A 136 2.78 -4.52 -26.27
N VAL A 137 2.00 -5.07 -25.34
CA VAL A 137 1.89 -4.58 -23.96
C VAL A 137 3.26 -4.58 -23.28
N GLU A 138 4.00 -5.68 -23.37
CA GLU A 138 5.35 -5.80 -22.81
C GLU A 138 6.30 -4.76 -23.40
N HIS A 139 6.30 -4.61 -24.73
CA HIS A 139 7.15 -3.62 -25.39
C HIS A 139 6.82 -2.20 -24.93
N TYR A 140 5.53 -1.87 -24.81
CA TYR A 140 5.08 -0.59 -24.32
C TYR A 140 5.56 -0.32 -22.88
N PHE A 141 5.38 -1.25 -21.95
CA PHE A 141 5.87 -1.09 -20.58
C PHE A 141 7.39 -0.93 -20.54
N VAL A 142 8.14 -1.75 -21.28
CA VAL A 142 9.62 -1.68 -21.33
C VAL A 142 10.09 -0.31 -21.84
N ASP A 143 9.45 0.24 -22.87
CA ASP A 143 9.75 1.60 -23.36
C ASP A 143 9.47 2.65 -22.27
N LYS A 144 8.32 2.58 -21.58
CA LYS A 144 7.98 3.52 -20.50
C LYS A 144 8.92 3.43 -19.29
N ILE A 145 9.29 2.22 -18.90
CA ILE A 145 10.25 1.95 -17.82
C ILE A 145 11.59 2.63 -18.13
N LYS A 146 12.11 2.46 -19.36
CA LYS A 146 13.38 3.08 -19.80
C LYS A 146 13.34 4.61 -19.80
N ARG A 147 12.16 5.21 -20.01
CA ARG A 147 11.97 6.67 -20.07
C ARG A 147 11.67 7.32 -18.73
N THR A 148 11.62 6.57 -17.64
CA THR A 148 11.34 7.10 -16.31
C THR A 148 12.45 6.78 -15.32
N SER A 149 12.52 7.54 -14.22
CA SER A 149 13.53 7.37 -13.17
C SER A 149 12.97 6.63 -11.96
N TYR A 150 13.87 6.19 -11.09
CA TYR A 150 13.50 5.71 -9.75
C TYR A 150 12.68 6.79 -9.00
N PRO A 151 11.62 6.41 -8.25
CA PRO A 151 11.12 5.05 -8.02
C PRO A 151 10.12 4.51 -9.06
N ARG A 152 9.67 5.35 -9.99
CA ARG A 152 8.58 5.01 -10.93
C ARG A 152 8.93 3.85 -11.86
N ASN A 153 10.19 3.74 -12.28
CA ASN A 153 10.61 2.66 -13.18
C ASN A 153 10.46 1.29 -12.51
N LYS A 154 10.84 1.16 -11.24
CA LYS A 154 10.71 -0.07 -10.45
C LYS A 154 9.25 -0.43 -10.18
N ALA A 155 8.42 0.56 -9.85
CA ALA A 155 6.98 0.35 -9.71
C ALA A 155 6.35 -0.22 -11.00
N LEU A 156 6.73 0.34 -12.17
CA LEU A 156 6.25 -0.13 -13.47
C LEU A 156 6.76 -1.53 -13.84
N GLU A 157 8.02 -1.85 -13.49
CA GLU A 157 8.55 -3.22 -13.64
C GLU A 157 7.69 -4.23 -12.88
N LYS A 158 7.34 -3.92 -11.62
CA LYS A 158 6.45 -4.77 -10.82
C LYS A 158 5.05 -4.91 -11.39
N VAL A 159 4.44 -3.82 -11.84
CA VAL A 159 3.13 -3.91 -12.52
C VAL A 159 3.21 -4.80 -13.76
N LEU A 160 4.28 -4.72 -14.55
CA LEU A 160 4.45 -5.60 -15.71
C LEU A 160 4.56 -7.07 -15.30
N GLU A 161 5.30 -7.39 -14.23
CA GLU A 161 5.36 -8.76 -13.67
C GLU A 161 3.96 -9.28 -13.33
N TYR A 162 3.14 -8.48 -12.64
CA TYR A 162 1.77 -8.85 -12.29
C TYR A 162 0.84 -8.98 -13.50
N VAL A 163 0.96 -8.09 -14.49
CA VAL A 163 0.22 -8.18 -15.75
C VAL A 163 0.54 -9.51 -16.44
N LYS A 164 1.81 -9.88 -16.58
CA LYS A 164 2.24 -11.14 -17.18
C LYS A 164 1.75 -12.36 -16.39
N GLU A 165 1.78 -12.30 -15.06
CA GLU A 165 1.21 -13.33 -14.18
C GLU A 165 -0.28 -13.55 -14.46
N LEU A 166 -1.06 -12.47 -14.59
CA LEU A 166 -2.50 -12.54 -14.87
C LEU A 166 -2.81 -13.06 -16.28
N TYR A 167 -2.08 -12.62 -17.30
CA TYR A 167 -2.23 -13.17 -18.65
C TYR A 167 -1.92 -14.68 -18.69
N THR A 168 -0.86 -15.11 -18.01
CA THR A 168 -0.48 -16.54 -17.94
C THR A 168 -1.56 -17.38 -17.26
N ALA A 169 -2.28 -16.78 -16.30
CA ALA A 169 -3.41 -17.42 -15.63
C ALA A 169 -4.72 -17.39 -16.43
N GLY A 170 -4.71 -16.85 -17.66
CA GLY A 170 -5.88 -16.80 -18.54
C GLY A 170 -6.91 -15.73 -18.13
N ILE A 171 -6.53 -14.73 -17.35
CA ILE A 171 -7.42 -13.60 -17.01
C ILE A 171 -7.62 -12.72 -18.25
N SER A 172 -8.84 -12.23 -18.43
CA SER A 172 -9.19 -11.42 -19.60
C SER A 172 -8.42 -10.08 -19.61
N SER A 173 -8.09 -9.60 -20.79
CA SER A 173 -7.42 -8.31 -20.99
C SER A 173 -8.20 -7.14 -20.36
N GLU A 174 -9.53 -7.20 -20.41
CA GLU A 174 -10.44 -6.21 -19.86
C GLU A 174 -10.36 -6.15 -18.33
N GLU A 175 -10.32 -7.30 -17.66
CA GLU A 175 -10.15 -7.38 -16.21
C GLU A 175 -8.76 -6.89 -15.78
N ILE A 176 -7.71 -7.29 -16.50
CA ILE A 176 -6.33 -6.83 -16.23
C ILE A 176 -6.25 -5.31 -16.42
N ALA A 177 -6.81 -4.78 -17.51
CA ALA A 177 -6.83 -3.35 -17.78
C ALA A 177 -7.58 -2.58 -16.69
N TYR A 178 -8.77 -3.05 -16.30
CA TYR A 178 -9.53 -2.46 -15.21
C TYR A 178 -8.72 -2.43 -13.91
N PHE A 179 -8.08 -3.54 -13.55
CA PHE A 179 -7.22 -3.63 -12.37
C PHE A 179 -6.08 -2.61 -12.42
N VAL A 180 -5.33 -2.56 -13.53
CA VAL A 180 -4.19 -1.65 -13.71
C VAL A 180 -4.61 -0.18 -13.57
N ARG A 181 -5.76 0.22 -14.13
CA ARG A 181 -6.28 1.59 -14.00
C ARG A 181 -6.65 1.96 -12.55
N LYS A 182 -6.97 0.96 -11.72
CA LYS A 182 -7.44 1.15 -10.35
C LYS A 182 -6.36 1.01 -9.29
N ILE A 183 -5.12 0.65 -9.65
CA ILE A 183 -4.04 0.45 -8.68
C ILE A 183 -3.87 1.69 -7.79
N ASP A 184 -3.80 2.90 -8.35
CA ASP A 184 -3.62 4.11 -7.53
C ASP A 184 -4.75 4.33 -6.51
N SER A 185 -5.99 3.95 -6.86
CA SER A 185 -7.13 4.01 -5.95
C SER A 185 -7.02 3.04 -4.77
N LEU A 186 -6.14 2.04 -4.84
CA LEU A 186 -5.92 1.08 -3.75
C LEU A 186 -5.25 1.71 -2.53
N THR A 187 -4.64 2.90 -2.66
CA THR A 187 -4.19 3.71 -1.51
C THR A 187 -5.30 3.91 -0.48
N LYS A 188 -6.57 3.96 -0.92
CA LYS A 188 -7.75 4.08 -0.06
C LYS A 188 -7.97 2.92 0.90
N TYR A 189 -7.32 1.76 0.69
CA TYR A 189 -7.37 0.67 1.67
C TYR A 189 -6.81 1.09 3.02
N TRP A 190 -5.72 1.86 3.08
CA TRP A 190 -5.16 2.35 4.36
C TRP A 190 -6.06 3.38 5.06
N GLU A 191 -7.10 3.85 4.39
CA GLU A 191 -8.04 4.89 4.86
C GLU A 191 -9.43 4.32 5.14
N VAL A 192 -9.67 3.03 4.90
CA VAL A 192 -11.02 2.43 5.05
C VAL A 192 -11.59 2.54 6.46
N ILE A 193 -10.72 2.73 7.46
CA ILE A 193 -11.09 2.87 8.88
C ILE A 193 -11.14 4.31 9.39
N GLU A 194 -10.82 5.31 8.55
CA GLU A 194 -11.13 6.72 8.85
C GLU A 194 -12.63 6.89 9.09
#